data_AF-A0A6A1QGH8-F1
#
_entry.id   AF-A0A6A1QGH8-F1
#
_cell.length_a   1.000
_cell.length_b   1.000
_cell.length_c   1.000
_cell.angle_alpha   90.00
_cell.angle_beta   90.00
_cell.angle_gamma   90.00
#
_symmetry.space_group_name_H-M   'P 1'
#
loop_
_entity.id
_entity.type
_entity.pdbx_description
1 polymer ?
#
loop_
_entity_poly.entity_id
_entity_poly.type
_entity_poly.pdbx_seq_one_letter_code
_entity_poly.pdbx_strand_id
1 'polypeptide(L)'
;MSSFQLNLNPLKEPLGFSKVLEWIASIFAFATCGGFKGKTEIQVACRPKVSDNKTITATFGYPFRLNEASFQAPQGVNMCDVDWKNHVLIGDYSSSAQFYVTFAVFVFLYCIAALCWLHEPVS
;
A
#
# COMPACT_ATOMS: atom_id res chain seq x y z
N MET A 1 -33.99 13.92 15.70
CA MET A 1 -32.53 13.73 15.54
C MET A 1 -32.02 13.24 16.88
N SER A 2 -31.80 11.92 17.02
CA SER A 2 -31.38 11.36 18.31
C SER A 2 -29.94 11.80 18.57
N SER A 3 -29.76 12.63 19.58
CA SER A 3 -28.44 13.05 20.06
C SER A 3 -27.73 11.82 20.61
N PHE A 4 -26.63 11.40 19.99
CA PHE A 4 -25.74 10.40 20.56
C PHE A 4 -25.16 10.96 21.86
N GLN A 5 -25.75 10.58 23.00
CA GLN A 5 -25.19 10.84 24.32
C GLN A 5 -24.04 9.85 24.56
N LEU A 6 -22.86 10.16 24.01
CA LEU A 6 -21.66 9.35 24.21
C LEU A 6 -21.15 9.51 25.65
N ASN A 7 -21.46 8.53 26.51
CA ASN A 7 -20.89 8.45 27.84
C ASN A 7 -19.44 7.95 27.72
N LEU A 8 -18.47 8.86 27.68
CA LEU A 8 -17.03 8.56 27.53
C LEU A 8 -16.36 8.08 28.84
N ASN A 9 -17.12 7.87 29.90
CA ASN A 9 -16.60 7.34 31.18
C ASN A 9 -15.83 6.01 31.02
N PRO A 10 -16.27 5.03 30.19
CA PRO A 10 -15.53 3.79 29.93
C PRO A 10 -14.25 3.98 29.10
N LEU A 11 -14.11 5.09 28.35
CA LEU A 11 -12.87 5.41 27.63
C LEU A 11 -11.74 5.87 28.57
N LYS A 12 -12.07 6.24 29.80
CA LYS A 12 -11.11 6.73 30.80
C LYS A 12 -10.35 5.60 31.50
N GLU A 13 -10.78 4.35 31.30
CA GLU A 13 -10.05 3.17 31.70
C GLU A 13 -8.93 2.87 30.69
N PRO A 14 -7.73 2.44 31.16
CA PRO A 14 -6.58 2.18 30.29
C PRO A 14 -6.87 1.15 29.19
N LEU A 15 -7.82 0.23 29.44
CA LEU A 15 -8.28 -0.74 28.44
C LEU A 15 -9.06 -0.09 27.28
N GLY A 16 -9.94 0.87 27.56
CA GLY A 16 -10.74 1.56 26.53
C GLY A 16 -9.90 2.41 25.60
N PHE A 17 -8.91 3.13 26.15
CA PHE A 17 -7.97 3.96 25.37
C PHE A 17 -7.13 3.13 24.39
N SER A 18 -6.63 1.97 24.82
CA SER A 18 -5.83 1.08 23.96
C SER A 18 -6.60 0.59 22.72
N LYS A 19 -7.90 0.27 22.87
CA LYS A 19 -8.77 -0.17 21.76
C LYS A 19 -9.01 0.92 20.72
N VAL A 20 -9.13 2.19 21.16
CA VAL A 20 -9.29 3.32 20.24
C VAL A 20 -8.01 3.55 19.44
N LEU A 21 -6.85 3.47 20.09
CA LEU A 21 -5.56 3.54 19.41
C LEU A 21 -5.38 2.38 18.41
N GLU A 22 -5.77 1.17 18.79
CA GLU A 22 -5.73 -0.02 17.93
C GLU A 22 -6.62 0.17 16.69
N TRP A 23 -7.84 0.69 16.87
CA TRP A 23 -8.75 0.98 15.76
C TRP A 23 -8.17 2.01 14.80
N ILE A 24 -7.64 3.13 15.30
CA ILE A 24 -6.97 4.15 14.48
C ILE A 24 -5.76 3.55 13.74
N ALA A 25 -4.92 2.78 14.43
CA ALA A 25 -3.77 2.12 13.83
C ALA A 25 -4.17 1.11 12.74
N SER A 26 -5.27 0.38 12.93
CA SER A 26 -5.79 -0.59 11.95
C SER A 26 -6.25 0.09 10.65
N ILE A 27 -6.85 1.29 10.74
CA ILE A 27 -7.22 2.10 9.56
C ILE A 27 -5.98 2.49 8.76
N PHE A 28 -4.94 2.99 9.43
CA PHE A 28 -3.69 3.38 8.77
C PHE A 28 -2.97 2.18 8.16
N ALA A 29 -2.93 1.05 8.86
CA ALA A 29 -2.34 -0.18 8.35
C ALA A 29 -3.07 -0.67 7.08
N PHE A 30 -4.40 -0.76 7.12
CA PHE A 30 -5.20 -1.17 5.96
C PHE A 30 -5.02 -0.23 4.77
N ALA A 31 -5.13 1.09 5.00
CA ALA A 31 -4.98 2.10 3.94
C ALA A 31 -3.59 2.07 3.29
N THR A 32 -2.54 1.88 4.10
CA THR A 32 -1.15 1.87 3.62
C THR A 32 -0.83 0.57 2.87
N CYS A 33 -1.31 -0.58 3.33
CA CYS A 33 -1.05 -1.87 2.70
C CYS A 33 -1.84 -2.09 1.40
N GLY A 34 -3.06 -1.55 1.29
CA GLY A 34 -3.93 -1.76 0.11
C GLY A 34 -3.67 -0.81 -1.06
N GLY A 35 -3.11 0.38 -0.82
CA GLY A 35 -3.03 1.46 -1.82
C GLY A 35 -1.66 1.72 -2.45
N PHE A 36 -0.62 0.99 -2.06
CA PHE A 36 0.75 1.35 -2.42
C PHE A 36 1.04 1.11 -3.92
N LYS A 37 1.54 2.16 -4.58
CA LYS A 37 2.04 2.15 -5.96
C LYS A 37 3.36 2.92 -6.00
N GLY A 38 4.32 2.40 -6.74
CA GLY A 38 5.64 2.99 -6.91
C GLY A 38 5.99 3.13 -8.40
N LYS A 39 6.96 4.00 -8.66
CA LYS A 39 7.57 4.17 -9.98
C LYS A 39 9.08 4.13 -9.85
N THR A 40 9.73 3.38 -10.72
CA THR A 40 11.18 3.31 -10.84
C THR A 40 11.57 4.00 -12.14
N GLU A 41 12.36 5.05 -12.04
CA GLU A 41 12.83 5.85 -13.16
C GLU A 41 14.34 5.67 -13.30
N ILE A 42 14.80 5.28 -14.49
CA ILE A 42 16.23 5.10 -14.80
C ILE A 42 16.58 6.07 -15.92
N GLN A 43 17.60 6.89 -15.70
CA GLN A 43 18.17 7.73 -16.75
C GLN A 43 19.24 6.96 -17.51
N VAL A 44 19.06 6.86 -18.82
CA VAL A 44 20.02 6.19 -19.70
C VAL A 44 20.67 7.21 -20.62
N ALA A 45 21.98 7.07 -20.82
CA ALA A 45 22.78 7.92 -21.70
C ALA A 45 23.49 7.03 -22.75
N CYS A 46 22.97 7.04 -23.98
CA CYS A 46 23.49 6.22 -25.08
C CYS A 46 24.51 6.99 -25.91
N ARG A 47 25.81 6.89 -25.61
CA ARG A 47 26.87 7.40 -26.51
C ARG A 47 27.13 6.38 -27.64
N PRO A 48 27.30 6.79 -28.93
CA PRO A 48 27.35 8.14 -29.48
C PRO A 48 26.05 8.60 -30.19
N LYS A 49 24.97 7.80 -30.17
CA LYS A 49 23.76 8.02 -31.02
C LYS A 49 22.65 8.87 -30.38
N VAL A 50 22.66 9.13 -29.08
CA VAL A 50 21.61 9.91 -28.41
C VAL A 50 22.26 11.00 -27.55
N SER A 51 22.08 12.26 -27.95
CA SER A 51 22.63 13.44 -27.26
C SER A 51 21.88 13.81 -25.98
N ASP A 52 20.70 13.21 -25.76
CA ASP A 52 19.81 13.54 -24.65
C ASP A 52 19.77 12.41 -23.62
N ASN A 53 19.90 12.77 -22.35
CA ASN A 53 19.53 11.89 -21.24
C ASN A 53 18.02 11.63 -21.34
N LYS A 54 17.61 10.37 -21.43
CA LYS A 54 16.20 10.00 -21.45
C LYS A 54 15.88 9.08 -20.28
N THR A 55 14.70 9.26 -19.72
CA THR A 55 14.23 8.51 -18.57
C THR A 55 13.33 7.37 -19.03
N ILE A 56 13.57 6.19 -18.47
CA ILE A 56 12.78 4.98 -18.68
C ILE A 56 12.06 4.68 -17.38
N THR A 57 10.75 4.43 -17.47
CA THR A 57 9.90 4.30 -16.28
C THR A 57 9.32 2.89 -16.21
N ALA A 58 9.44 2.25 -15.06
CA ALA A 58 8.69 1.04 -14.71
C ALA A 58 7.76 1.37 -13.55
N THR A 59 6.47 1.14 -13.73
CA THR A 59 5.46 1.35 -12.68
C THR A 59 5.14 0.00 -12.05
N PHE A 60 5.10 -0.05 -10.73
CA PHE A 60 4.75 -1.26 -9.99
C PHE A 60 3.75 -0.90 -8.88
N GLY A 61 2.97 -1.88 -8.43
CA GLY A 61 2.00 -1.70 -7.35
C GLY A 61 1.57 -3.04 -6.81
N TYR A 62 0.68 -3.06 -5.81
CA TYR A 62 0.14 -4.30 -5.27
C TYR A 62 -0.50 -5.18 -6.37
N PRO A 63 -0.17 -6.49 -6.44
CA PRO A 63 0.54 -7.29 -5.44
C PRO A 63 2.06 -7.40 -5.66
N PHE A 64 2.76 -6.32 -5.99
CA PHE A 64 4.23 -6.23 -6.06
C PHE A 64 4.92 -7.32 -6.91
N ARG A 65 4.32 -7.64 -8.07
CA ARG A 65 4.93 -8.48 -9.11
C ARG A 65 5.93 -7.67 -9.93
N LEU A 66 7.11 -7.45 -9.37
CA LEU A 66 8.16 -6.65 -10.02
C LEU A 66 8.64 -7.31 -11.32
N ASN A 67 8.63 -8.64 -11.37
CA ASN A 67 8.94 -9.45 -12.54
C ASN A 67 8.01 -9.22 -13.76
N GLU A 68 6.81 -8.68 -13.55
CA GLU A 68 5.87 -8.32 -14.64
C GLU A 68 5.91 -6.83 -14.97
N ALA A 69 6.54 -6.01 -14.12
CA ALA A 69 6.71 -4.58 -14.34
C ALA A 69 7.90 -4.33 -15.29
N SER A 70 7.61 -4.35 -16.60
CA SER A 70 8.58 -4.03 -17.64
C SER A 70 8.90 -2.55 -17.72
N PHE A 71 10.16 -2.22 -18.02
CA PHE A 71 10.59 -0.87 -18.31
C PHE A 71 9.98 -0.37 -19.63
N GLN A 72 9.20 0.72 -19.57
CA GLN A 72 8.61 1.34 -20.75
C GLN A 72 9.49 2.50 -21.21
N ALA A 73 10.04 2.35 -22.43
CA ALA A 73 10.68 3.46 -23.12
C ALA A 73 9.64 4.49 -23.58
N PRO A 74 9.99 5.79 -23.61
CA PRO A 74 9.17 6.84 -24.22
C PRO A 74 8.73 6.48 -25.65
N GLN A 75 7.46 6.72 -25.98
CA GLN A 75 6.88 6.38 -27.27
C GLN A 75 7.65 7.08 -28.42
N GLY A 76 8.12 6.29 -29.40
CA GLY A 76 8.71 6.81 -30.64
C GLY A 76 10.25 6.91 -30.69
N VAL A 77 10.98 6.41 -29.67
CA VAL A 77 12.45 6.41 -29.69
C VAL A 77 13.00 5.04 -29.26
N ASN A 78 13.75 4.37 -30.13
CA ASN A 78 14.55 3.20 -29.75
C ASN A 78 15.74 3.66 -28.89
N MET A 79 15.62 3.48 -27.58
CA MET A 79 16.66 3.81 -26.61
C MET A 79 17.79 2.77 -26.69
N CYS A 80 19.01 3.19 -27.04
CA CYS A 80 20.22 2.35 -27.06
C CYS A 80 20.15 1.09 -27.96
N ASP A 81 19.17 0.95 -28.85
CA ASP A 81 18.91 -0.28 -29.62
C ASP A 81 18.67 -1.52 -28.72
N VAL A 82 18.11 -1.29 -27.53
CA VAL A 82 17.79 -2.34 -26.55
C VAL A 82 16.28 -2.51 -26.43
N ASP A 83 15.82 -3.76 -26.33
CA ASP A 83 14.41 -4.06 -26.07
C ASP A 83 14.10 -3.97 -24.57
N TRP A 84 13.66 -2.79 -24.13
CA TRP A 84 13.33 -2.49 -22.73
C TRP A 84 12.15 -3.30 -22.19
N LYS A 85 11.33 -3.92 -23.06
CA LYS A 85 10.23 -4.79 -22.63
C LYS A 85 10.71 -6.07 -21.94
N ASN A 86 11.89 -6.56 -22.30
CA ASN A 86 12.49 -7.74 -21.67
C ASN A 86 13.23 -7.41 -20.36
N HIS A 87 13.43 -6.12 -20.07
CA HIS A 87 13.99 -5.69 -18.80
C HIS A 87 12.85 -5.45 -17.82
N VAL A 88 12.80 -6.28 -16.79
CA VAL A 88 11.80 -6.24 -15.72
C VAL A 88 12.49 -6.01 -14.38
N LEU A 89 11.75 -5.49 -13.41
CA LEU A 89 12.26 -5.42 -12.04
C LEU A 89 12.42 -6.84 -11.47
N ILE A 90 13.44 -7.03 -10.63
CA ILE A 90 13.75 -8.36 -10.08
C ILE A 90 12.87 -8.61 -8.85
N GLY A 91 12.26 -9.78 -8.83
CA GLY A 91 11.61 -10.33 -7.64
C GLY A 91 10.09 -10.33 -7.69
N ASP A 92 9.54 -11.16 -6.82
CA ASP A 92 8.11 -11.34 -6.64
C ASP A 92 7.82 -11.30 -5.14
N TYR A 93 7.20 -10.21 -4.68
CA TYR A 93 6.90 -9.97 -3.28
C TYR A 93 5.41 -10.06 -2.96
N SER A 94 4.64 -10.67 -3.88
CA SER A 94 3.19 -10.77 -3.80
C SER A 94 2.71 -11.54 -2.58
N SER A 95 3.33 -12.68 -2.27
CA SER A 95 2.91 -13.53 -1.16
C SER A 95 2.99 -12.78 0.18
N SER A 96 4.12 -12.14 0.45
CA SER A 96 4.33 -11.35 1.67
C SER A 96 3.36 -10.16 1.74
N ALA A 97 3.17 -9.43 0.64
CA ALA A 97 2.26 -8.30 0.60
C ALA A 97 0.81 -8.70 0.87
N GLN A 98 0.35 -9.79 0.23
CA GLN A 98 -1.00 -10.33 0.43
C GLN A 98 -1.21 -10.82 1.86
N PHE A 99 -0.20 -11.43 2.48
CA PHE A 99 -0.24 -11.83 3.88
C PHE A 99 -0.45 -10.62 4.82
N TYR A 100 0.31 -9.54 4.65
CA TYR A 100 0.13 -8.34 5.49
C TYR A 100 -1.22 -7.65 5.28
N VAL A 101 -1.70 -7.57 4.03
CA VAL A 101 -3.03 -6.99 3.74
C VAL A 101 -4.14 -7.81 4.40
N THR A 102 -4.10 -9.14 4.29
CA THR A 102 -5.11 -10.00 4.92
C THR A 102 -5.08 -9.91 6.44
N PHE A 103 -3.89 -9.91 7.05
CA PHE A 103 -3.74 -9.68 8.48
C PHE A 103 -4.30 -8.33 8.92
N ALA A 104 -4.01 -7.24 8.19
CA ALA A 104 -4.54 -5.92 8.48
C ALA A 104 -6.08 -5.87 8.41
N VAL A 105 -6.69 -6.56 7.44
CA VAL A 105 -8.16 -6.67 7.33
C VAL A 105 -8.75 -7.41 8.54
N PHE A 106 -8.15 -8.52 8.98
CA PHE A 106 -8.63 -9.25 10.15
C PHE A 106 -8.53 -8.41 11.43
N VAL A 107 -7.42 -7.69 11.64
CA VAL A 107 -7.26 -6.80 12.80
C VAL A 107 -8.27 -5.66 12.76
N PHE A 108 -8.51 -5.05 11.59
CA PHE A 108 -9.51 -3.98 11.43
C PHE A 108 -10.93 -4.47 11.76
N LEU A 109 -11.33 -5.62 11.23
CA LEU A 109 -12.64 -6.21 11.53
C LEU A 109 -12.77 -6.61 13.00
N TYR A 110 -11.70 -7.13 13.61
CA TYR A 110 -11.66 -7.45 15.04
C TYR A 110 -11.82 -6.19 15.90
N CYS A 111 -11.14 -5.10 15.56
CA CYS A 111 -11.27 -3.82 16.27
C CYS A 111 -12.70 -3.28 16.21
N ILE A 112 -13.34 -3.35 15.03
CA ILE A 112 -14.75 -2.94 14.87
C ILE A 112 -15.65 -3.80 15.74
N ALA A 113 -15.50 -5.13 15.69
CA ALA A 113 -16.30 -6.04 16.48
C ALA A 113 -16.13 -5.79 17.99
N ALA A 114 -14.89 -5.55 18.44
CA ALA A 114 -14.58 -5.28 19.84
C ALA A 114 -15.11 -3.92 20.32
N LEU A 115 -15.13 -2.90 19.46
CA LEU A 115 -15.75 -1.60 19.75
C LEU A 115 -17.28 -1.68 19.77
N CYS A 116 -17.88 -2.42 18.84
CA CYS A 116 -19.32 -2.68 18.85
C CYS A 116 -19.76 -3.45 20.10
N TRP A 117 -19.00 -4.48 20.51
CA TRP A 117 -19.30 -5.25 21.72
C TRP A 117 -19.17 -4.37 22.98
N LEU A 118 -18.17 -3.49 23.05
CA LEU A 118 -18.04 -2.56 24.19
C LEU A 118 -19.24 -1.59 24.31
N HIS A 119 -19.99 -1.39 23.23
CA HIS A 119 -21.20 -0.57 23.21
C HIS A 119 -22.46 -1.34 23.63
N GLU A 120 -22.38 -2.66 23.86
CA GLU A 120 -23.49 -3.40 24.47
C GLU A 120 -23.48 -3.10 25.98
N PRO A 121 -24.45 -2.34 26.51
CA PRO A 121 -24.49 -2.06 27.93
C PRO A 121 -24.67 -3.41 28.63
N VAL A 122 -23.75 -3.72 29.54
CA VAL A 122 -23.98 -4.70 30.59
C VAL A 122 -25.33 -4.32 31.24
N SER A 123 -26.36 -5.11 30.95
CA SER A 123 -27.67 -5.02 31.59
C SER A 123 -27.58 -5.48 33.04
#